data_AF-A0AA49GFV9-F1
#
_entry.id   AF-A0AA49GFV9-F1
#
_cell.length_a   1.000
_cell.length_b   1.000
_cell.length_c   1.000
_cell.angle_alpha   90.00
_cell.angle_beta   90.00
_cell.angle_gamma   90.00
#
_symmetry.space_group_name_H-M   'P 1'
#
loop_
_entity.id
_entity.type
_entity.pdbx_description
1 polymer ?
#
loop_
_entity_poly.entity_id
_entity_poly.type
_entity_poly.pdbx_seq_one_letter_code
_entity_poly.pdbx_strand_id
1 'polypeptide(L)'
;MSKYYSFSDEAVKNAIEAAQNTHKETQLNATQSDFNVHRGGCMLVAAECVKVTTEGHSVCVELPLGFGKHCFSLPVSIPSGSVGQACLSICTTWGIPTGVKVSVVIAGITVVSQSFGKC
;
A
#
# COMPACT_ATOMS: atom_id res chain seq x y z
N MET A 1 9.06 16.53 -17.09
CA MET A 1 8.06 16.37 -16.01
C MET A 1 7.88 14.89 -15.78
N SER A 2 8.08 14.40 -14.57
CA SER A 2 7.89 12.98 -14.26
C SER A 2 6.41 12.61 -14.26
N LYS A 3 6.06 11.44 -14.77
CA LYS A 3 4.68 10.93 -14.75
C LYS A 3 4.35 10.39 -13.37
N TYR A 4 3.28 10.91 -12.77
CA TYR A 4 2.77 10.46 -11.48
C TYR A 4 1.57 9.54 -11.70
N TYR A 5 1.58 8.40 -11.01
CA TYR A 5 0.47 7.46 -10.99
C TYR A 5 -0.31 7.62 -9.68
N SER A 6 -1.61 7.82 -9.78
CA SER A 6 -2.52 7.90 -8.63
C SER A 6 -3.25 6.57 -8.43
N PHE A 7 -3.70 6.34 -7.20
CA PHE A 7 -4.60 5.23 -6.85
C PHE A 7 -6.05 5.70 -6.93
N SER A 8 -6.98 4.77 -7.12
CA SER A 8 -8.41 5.10 -7.12
C SER A 8 -8.87 5.48 -5.71
N ASP A 9 -9.54 6.63 -5.58
CA ASP A 9 -10.14 7.08 -4.32
C ASP A 9 -11.13 6.06 -3.77
N GLU A 10 -11.86 5.37 -4.65
CA GLU A 10 -12.80 4.30 -4.28
C GLU A 10 -12.07 3.10 -3.68
N ALA A 11 -10.96 2.67 -4.29
CA ALA A 11 -10.18 1.55 -3.80
C ALA A 11 -9.53 1.87 -2.44
N VAL A 12 -9.02 3.10 -2.28
CA VAL A 12 -8.49 3.59 -1.00
C VAL A 12 -9.58 3.60 0.07
N LYS A 13 -10.77 4.13 -0.24
CA LYS A 13 -11.90 4.16 0.69
C LYS A 13 -12.35 2.76 1.09
N ASN A 14 -12.48 1.84 0.13
CA ASN A 14 -12.87 0.46 0.38
C ASN A 14 -11.86 -0.25 1.30
N ALA A 15 -10.56 0.01 1.13
CA ALA A 15 -9.52 -0.55 1.99
C ALA A 15 -9.59 -0.01 3.43
N ILE A 16 -9.85 1.30 3.59
CA ILE A 16 -10.04 1.92 4.91
C ILE A 16 -11.29 1.35 5.59
N GLU A 17 -12.39 1.23 4.85
CA GLU A 17 -13.64 0.66 5.35
C GLU A 17 -13.47 -0.81 5.76
N ALA A 18 -12.80 -1.63 4.94
CA ALA A 18 -12.48 -3.01 5.27
C ALA A 18 -11.63 -3.12 6.55
N ALA A 19 -10.66 -2.24 6.73
CA ALA A 19 -9.85 -2.19 7.95
C ALA A 19 -10.68 -1.82 9.19
N GLN A 20 -11.57 -0.84 9.06
CA GLN A 20 -12.49 -0.42 10.13
C GLN A 20 -13.48 -1.53 10.49
N ASN A 21 -14.06 -2.18 9.48
CA ASN A 21 -15.02 -3.25 9.67
C ASN A 21 -14.37 -4.48 10.29
N THR A 22 -13.14 -4.83 9.90
CA THR A 22 -12.41 -5.93 10.53
C THR A 22 -12.21 -5.67 12.03
N HIS A 23 -11.84 -4.46 12.43
CA HIS A 23 -11.75 -4.11 13.85
C HIS A 23 -13.11 -4.17 14.57
N LYS A 24 -14.20 -3.75 13.92
CA LYS A 24 -15.56 -3.79 14.48
C LYS A 24 -16.11 -5.22 14.61
N GLU A 25 -15.91 -6.06 13.60
CA GLU A 25 -16.41 -7.44 13.53
C GLU A 25 -15.60 -8.43 14.35
N THR A 26 -14.33 -8.13 14.69
CA THR A 26 -13.51 -8.98 15.58
C THR A 26 -14.09 -9.07 17.02
N GLN A 27 -15.18 -8.37 17.34
CA GLN A 27 -15.98 -8.62 18.56
C GLN A 27 -16.91 -9.84 18.47
N LEU A 28 -17.05 -10.51 17.31
CA LEU A 28 -17.95 -11.66 17.14
C LEU A 28 -17.15 -12.94 16.82
N ASN A 29 -17.00 -13.79 17.83
CA ASN A 29 -16.55 -15.19 17.79
C ASN A 29 -15.12 -15.47 17.28
N ALA A 30 -14.14 -15.23 18.17
CA ALA A 30 -12.80 -15.81 18.11
C ALA A 30 -12.79 -17.32 18.42
N THR A 31 -13.47 -18.12 17.61
CA THR A 31 -13.38 -19.58 17.65
C THR A 31 -12.91 -20.06 16.28
N GLN A 32 -11.67 -20.57 16.20
CA GLN A 32 -11.06 -21.32 15.07
C GLN A 32 -10.04 -20.62 14.14
N SER A 33 -9.31 -19.60 14.57
CA SER A 33 -8.03 -19.30 13.90
C SER A 33 -6.98 -18.79 14.89
N ASP A 34 -5.81 -19.43 14.90
CA ASP A 34 -4.60 -19.05 15.65
C ASP A 34 -3.99 -17.71 15.17
N PHE A 35 -4.74 -16.93 14.38
CA PHE A 35 -4.34 -15.60 13.94
C PHE A 35 -4.76 -14.60 15.02
N ASN A 36 -3.87 -14.37 15.98
CA ASN A 36 -4.10 -13.43 17.07
C ASN A 36 -4.02 -11.98 16.56
N VAL A 37 -5.12 -11.48 15.99
CA VAL A 37 -5.33 -10.07 15.60
C VAL A 37 -5.32 -9.12 16.81
N HIS A 38 -5.31 -9.65 18.04
CA HIS A 38 -5.20 -8.89 19.29
C HIS A 38 -3.77 -8.62 19.76
N ARG A 39 -2.74 -9.23 19.17
CA ARG A 39 -1.34 -9.04 19.64
C ARG A 39 -0.53 -8.00 18.86
N GLY A 40 -1.05 -7.52 17.72
CA GLY A 40 -0.48 -6.39 17.00
C GLY A 40 -1.58 -5.42 16.64
N GLY A 41 -1.72 -4.32 17.39
CA GLY A 41 -2.72 -3.29 17.10
C GLY A 41 -2.58 -2.65 15.71
N CYS A 42 -1.49 -2.94 14.98
CA CYS A 42 -1.25 -2.50 13.61
C CYS A 42 -1.69 -3.57 12.59
N MET A 43 -2.52 -3.17 11.62
CA MET A 43 -2.99 -3.99 10.51
C MET A 43 -2.57 -3.35 9.17
N LEU A 44 -2.27 -4.19 8.18
CA LEU A 44 -1.99 -3.79 6.81
C LEU A 44 -3.11 -4.33 5.92
N VAL A 45 -3.83 -3.44 5.24
CA VAL A 45 -4.92 -3.79 4.34
C VAL A 45 -4.55 -3.38 2.92
N ALA A 46 -4.53 -4.35 2.00
CA ALA A 46 -4.25 -4.07 0.59
C ALA A 46 -5.38 -3.22 -0.01
N ALA A 47 -5.02 -2.14 -0.71
CA ALA A 47 -5.97 -1.27 -1.38
C ALA A 47 -6.06 -1.56 -2.88
N GLU A 48 -5.00 -1.26 -3.62
CA GLU A 48 -4.97 -1.40 -5.07
C GLU A 48 -3.55 -1.56 -5.57
N CYS A 49 -3.39 -2.25 -6.71
CA CYS A 49 -2.16 -2.24 -7.49
C CYS A 49 -2.39 -1.56 -8.85
N VAL A 50 -1.73 -0.44 -9.09
CA VAL A 50 -1.82 0.29 -10.36
C VAL A 50 -0.66 -0.06 -11.27
N LYS A 51 -0.94 -0.13 -12.57
CA LYS A 51 0.09 -0.38 -13.58
C LYS A 51 0.96 0.86 -13.75
N VAL A 52 2.24 0.72 -13.44
CA VAL A 52 3.23 1.80 -13.54
C VAL A 52 4.26 1.48 -14.61
N THR A 53 4.89 2.52 -15.13
CA THR A 53 6.01 2.39 -16.05
C THR A 53 7.19 3.12 -15.45
N THR A 54 8.36 2.49 -15.53
CA THR A 54 9.60 3.09 -15.02
C THR A 54 10.02 4.26 -15.91
N GLU A 55 10.36 5.38 -15.27
CA GLU A 55 10.98 6.54 -15.91
C GLU A 55 12.43 6.61 -15.44
N GLY A 56 13.36 6.15 -16.28
CA GLY A 56 14.73 5.93 -15.86
C GLY A 56 14.82 4.89 -14.76
N HIS A 57 15.47 5.26 -13.66
CA HIS A 57 15.65 4.43 -12.47
C HIS A 57 14.61 4.73 -11.38
N SER A 58 13.46 5.34 -11.72
CA SER A 58 12.48 5.77 -10.74
C SER A 58 11.03 5.47 -11.13
N VAL A 59 10.18 5.34 -10.12
CA VAL A 59 8.72 5.25 -10.25
C VAL A 59 8.09 6.28 -9.34
N CYS A 60 7.30 7.19 -9.90
CA CYS A 60 6.63 8.24 -9.15
C CYS A 60 5.14 7.94 -8.98
N VAL A 61 4.66 7.99 -7.75
CA VAL A 61 3.24 7.78 -7.40
C VAL A 61 2.73 8.90 -6.51
N GLU A 62 1.43 9.10 -6.53
CA GLU A 62 0.74 10.01 -5.63
C GLU A 62 0.07 9.20 -4.53
N LEU A 63 0.51 9.44 -3.30
CA LEU A 63 0.06 8.73 -2.12
C LEU A 63 -1.18 9.41 -1.54
N PRO A 64 -2.22 8.63 -1.18
CA PRO A 64 -3.42 9.17 -0.56
C PRO A 64 -3.16 9.58 0.89
N LEU A 65 -4.21 9.98 1.62
CA LEU A 65 -4.13 10.40 3.03
C LEU A 65 -3.22 11.62 3.27
N GLY A 66 -2.97 12.43 2.25
CA GLY A 66 -2.15 13.64 2.36
C GLY A 66 -0.64 13.41 2.35
N PHE A 67 -0.17 12.19 2.06
CA PHE A 67 1.27 11.92 1.92
C PHE A 67 1.87 12.49 0.63
N GLY A 68 1.03 12.87 -0.35
CA GLY A 68 1.45 13.60 -1.53
C GLY A 68 2.27 12.79 -2.51
N LYS A 69 3.07 13.46 -3.33
CA LYS A 69 3.79 12.86 -4.46
C LYS A 69 5.15 12.33 -4.03
N HIS A 70 5.41 11.05 -4.31
CA HIS A 70 6.67 10.40 -3.97
C HIS A 70 7.26 9.64 -5.16
N CYS A 71 8.57 9.74 -5.33
CA CYS A 71 9.32 8.98 -6.33
C CYS A 71 10.24 7.98 -5.64
N PHE A 72 10.10 6.71 -6.01
CA PHE A 72 10.92 5.62 -5.53
C PHE A 72 12.07 5.38 -6.50
N SER A 73 13.29 5.41 -5.99
CA SER A 73 14.47 4.98 -6.75
C SER A 73 14.58 3.47 -6.73
N LEU A 74 14.77 2.87 -7.91
CA LEU A 74 14.91 1.44 -8.08
C LEU A 74 16.37 1.04 -7.81
N PRO A 75 16.62 0.03 -6.96
CA PRO A 75 17.98 -0.37 -6.58
C PRO A 75 18.76 -1.05 -7.72
N VAL A 76 18.07 -1.46 -8.78
CA VAL A 76 18.64 -2.12 -9.95
C VAL A 76 18.47 -1.25 -11.20
N SER A 77 19.42 -1.35 -12.12
CA SER A 77 19.41 -0.63 -13.40
C SER A 77 18.33 -1.18 -14.33
N ILE A 78 17.07 -0.88 -14.02
CA ILE A 78 15.92 -1.24 -14.84
C ILE A 78 15.83 -0.25 -16.00
N PRO A 79 15.74 -0.72 -17.26
CA PRO A 79 15.63 0.16 -18.40
C PRO A 79 14.30 0.92 -18.35
N SER A 80 14.34 2.21 -18.71
CA SER A 80 13.16 3.05 -18.88
C SER A 80 12.12 2.36 -19.76
N GLY A 81 10.84 2.49 -19.41
CA GLY A 81 9.75 1.85 -20.14
C GLY A 81 9.39 0.46 -19.62
N SER A 82 10.14 -0.08 -18.65
CA SER A 82 9.77 -1.35 -18.01
C SER A 82 8.42 -1.20 -17.30
N VAL A 83 7.53 -2.17 -17.54
CA VAL A 83 6.19 -2.22 -16.96
C VAL A 83 6.25 -2.92 -15.61
N GLY A 84 5.65 -2.29 -14.60
CA GLY A 84 5.51 -2.84 -13.27
C GLY A 84 4.15 -2.53 -12.67
N GLN A 85 4.01 -2.83 -11.39
CA GLN A 85 2.85 -2.53 -10.57
C GLN A 85 3.30 -1.80 -9.32
N ALA A 86 2.63 -0.71 -8.98
CA ALA A 86 2.76 -0.10 -7.66
C ALA A 86 1.53 -0.52 -6.85
N CYS A 87 1.75 -1.27 -5.79
CA CYS A 87 0.73 -1.73 -4.87
C CYS A 87 0.70 -0.85 -3.63
N LEU A 88 -0.49 -0.35 -3.29
CA LEU A 88 -0.77 0.41 -2.08
C LEU A 88 -1.42 -0.50 -1.04
N SER A 89 -0.97 -0.36 0.20
CA SER A 89 -1.64 -0.90 1.38
C SER A 89 -1.84 0.20 2.40
N ILE A 90 -2.97 0.20 3.08
CA ILE A 90 -3.27 1.12 4.17
C ILE A 90 -2.85 0.47 5.48
N CYS A 91 -2.07 1.21 6.27
CA CYS A 91 -1.72 0.83 7.63
C CYS A 91 -2.77 1.43 8.56
N THR A 92 -3.34 0.60 9.41
CA THR A 92 -4.25 1.04 10.46
C THR A 92 -3.75 0.64 11.82
N THR A 93 -4.03 1.45 12.84
CA THR A 93 -3.84 1.07 14.22
C THR A 93 -5.19 1.12 14.92
N TRP A 94 -5.67 0.00 15.45
CA TRP A 94 -7.01 -0.11 16.06
C TRP A 94 -8.14 0.37 15.13
N GLY A 95 -8.04 0.06 13.82
CA GLY A 95 -9.03 0.45 12.81
C GLY A 95 -8.91 1.90 12.31
N ILE A 96 -8.02 2.72 12.88
CA ILE A 96 -7.79 4.09 12.41
C ILE A 96 -6.63 4.08 11.40
N PRO A 97 -6.78 4.63 10.18
CA PRO A 97 -5.69 4.73 9.23
C PRO A 97 -4.59 5.64 9.76
N THR A 98 -3.39 5.09 9.91
CA THR A 98 -2.21 5.75 10.50
C THR A 98 -1.03 5.85 9.54
N GLY A 99 -1.10 5.17 8.39
CA GLY A 99 -0.04 5.20 7.39
C GLY A 99 -0.43 4.49 6.09
N VAL A 100 0.52 4.45 5.17
CA VAL A 100 0.43 3.68 3.93
C VAL A 100 1.74 2.97 3.66
N LYS A 101 1.66 1.79 3.05
CA LYS A 101 2.81 1.04 2.56
C LYS A 101 2.69 0.89 1.06
N VAL A 102 3.76 1.21 0.36
CA VAL A 102 3.83 1.14 -1.10
C VAL A 102 4.88 0.12 -1.47
N SER A 103 4.50 -0.80 -2.34
CA SER A 103 5.41 -1.80 -2.88
C SER A 103 5.42 -1.71 -4.40
N VAL A 104 6.60 -1.58 -4.99
CA VAL A 104 6.76 -1.60 -6.44
C VAL A 104 7.22 -2.98 -6.85
N VAL A 105 6.45 -3.62 -7.72
CA VAL A 105 6.68 -4.96 -8.25
C VAL A 105 7.00 -4.84 -9.73
N ILE A 106 8.15 -5.37 -10.15
CA ILE A 106 8.57 -5.39 -11.55
C ILE A 106 8.88 -6.85 -11.90
N ALA A 107 8.30 -7.33 -13.00
CA ALA A 107 8.42 -8.74 -13.42
C ALA A 107 8.08 -9.76 -12.31
N GLY A 108 7.12 -9.44 -11.43
CA GLY A 108 6.69 -10.29 -10.32
C GLY A 108 7.57 -10.22 -9.06
N ILE A 109 8.63 -9.40 -9.06
CA ILE A 109 9.53 -9.23 -7.91
C ILE A 109 9.31 -7.86 -7.28
N THR A 110 9.11 -7.81 -5.96
CA THR A 110 9.06 -6.55 -5.20
C THR A 110 10.45 -5.93 -5.12
N VAL A 111 10.66 -4.85 -5.85
CA VAL A 111 11.94 -4.13 -5.94
C VAL A 111 12.04 -2.96 -4.96
N VAL A 112 10.89 -2.45 -4.52
CA VAL A 112 10.80 -1.40 -3.49
C VAL A 112 9.67 -1.77 -2.56
N SER A 113 9.88 -1.61 -1.25
CA SER A 113 8.82 -1.63 -0.26
C SER A 113 9.10 -0.54 0.77
N GLN A 114 8.28 0.50 0.80
CA GLN A 114 8.44 1.63 1.71
C GLN A 114 7.13 1.93 2.43
N SER A 115 7.24 2.30 3.70
CA SER A 115 6.13 2.69 4.55
C SER A 115 6.19 4.18 4.86
N PHE A 116 5.03 4.82 4.92
CA PHE A 116 4.84 6.23 5.25
C PHE A 116 3.87 6.32 6.42
N GLY A 117 4.20 7.12 7.43
CA GLY A 117 3.43 7.18 8.68
C GLY A 117 3.69 5.96 9.57
N LYS A 118 2.70 5.58 10.38
CA LYS A 118 2.81 4.47 11.32
C LYS A 118 2.31 3.18 10.69
N CYS A 119 3.28 2.41 10.21
CA CYS A 119 3.21 1.00 9.88
C CYS A 119 4.30 0.32 10.73
#